data_AF-A0A830CND8-F1
#
_entry.id   AF-A0A830CND8-F1
#
_cell.length_a   1.000
_cell.length_b   1.000
_cell.length_c   1.000
_cell.angle_alpha   90.00
_cell.angle_beta   90.00
_cell.angle_gamma   90.00
#
_symmetry.space_group_name_H-M   'P 1'
#
loop_
_entity.id
_entity.type
_entity.pdbx_description
1 polymer ?
#
loop_
_entity_poly.entity_id
_entity_poly.type
_entity_poly.pdbx_seq_one_letter_code
_entity_poly.pdbx_strand_id
1 'polypeptide(L)'
;MLNKNPSSLDACQGLVNVDSEEESAEELKQTEKRIEEAIRLSKENTENTANLRGFKLLRAQIRVLEGKFDDALNFYKVLEKEEPGDFRVYLCQVLVYMLLNRKGEAQISLEKYRRLVLEGHLF
;
A
#
# COMPACT_ATOMS: atom_id res chain seq x y z
N MET A 1 -13.82 -8.17 -27.34
CA MET A 1 -14.04 -6.91 -26.62
C MET A 1 -13.69 -7.15 -25.16
N LEU A 2 -12.46 -6.83 -24.76
CA LEU A 2 -12.01 -6.97 -23.36
C LEU A 2 -12.58 -5.78 -22.59
N ASN A 3 -13.47 -6.09 -21.66
CA ASN A 3 -14.17 -5.12 -20.84
C ASN A 3 -13.15 -4.36 -19.99
N LYS A 4 -12.96 -3.08 -20.31
CA LYS A 4 -12.12 -2.14 -19.58
C LYS A 4 -12.73 -1.95 -18.19
N ASN A 5 -12.22 -2.66 -17.20
CA ASN A 5 -12.32 -2.26 -15.81
C ASN A 5 -11.01 -1.54 -15.41
N PRO A 6 -10.88 -0.22 -15.63
CA PRO A 6 -9.69 0.58 -15.31
C PRO A 6 -9.41 0.73 -13.80
N SER A 7 -10.12 -0.02 -12.97
CA SER A 7 -10.12 0.04 -11.51
C SER A 7 -9.67 -1.26 -10.85
N SER A 8 -9.18 -2.25 -11.61
CA SER A 8 -8.58 -3.43 -10.98
C SER A 8 -7.26 -3.04 -10.34
N LEU A 9 -7.06 -3.42 -9.09
CA LEU A 9 -5.80 -3.33 -8.34
C LEU A 9 -4.58 -3.71 -9.20
N ASP A 10 -4.75 -4.68 -10.09
CA ASP A 10 -3.72 -5.17 -11.02
C ASP A 10 -3.25 -4.10 -12.03
N ALA A 11 -4.14 -3.23 -12.48
CA ALA A 11 -3.81 -2.15 -13.43
C ALA A 11 -2.98 -1.04 -12.76
N CYS A 12 -3.14 -0.83 -11.46
CA CYS A 12 -2.29 0.08 -10.69
C CYS A 12 -0.96 -0.57 -10.31
N GLN A 13 -0.95 -1.88 -10.05
CA GLN A 13 0.27 -2.64 -9.74
C GLN A 13 1.23 -2.72 -10.94
N GLY A 14 0.70 -2.82 -12.16
CA GLY A 14 1.50 -2.90 -13.39
C GLY A 14 2.19 -1.60 -13.82
N LEU A 15 1.75 -0.44 -13.32
CA LEU A 15 2.26 0.89 -13.71
C LEU A 15 3.44 1.39 -12.85
N VAL A 16 3.95 0.57 -11.93
CA VAL A 16 5.09 0.92 -11.07
C VAL A 16 6.45 0.66 -11.76
N ASN A 17 6.47 0.24 -13.02
CA ASN A 17 7.71 -0.02 -13.74
C ASN A 17 7.84 0.88 -14.99
N VAL A 18 8.82 1.80 -15.00
CA VAL A 18 9.88 1.98 -16.04
C VAL A 18 10.41 3.44 -16.12
N ASP A 19 11.70 3.53 -16.45
CA ASP A 19 12.64 4.66 -16.54
C ASP A 19 12.23 5.87 -17.41
N SER A 20 12.04 7.01 -16.76
CA SER A 20 12.92 8.19 -16.76
C SER A 20 12.50 9.05 -15.56
N GLU A 21 13.39 9.71 -14.81
CA GLU A 21 13.02 10.29 -13.49
C GLU A 21 11.86 11.30 -13.57
N GLU A 22 11.78 12.11 -14.64
CA GLU A 22 10.70 13.09 -14.83
C GLU A 22 9.39 12.46 -15.31
N GLU A 23 9.44 11.50 -16.24
CA GLU A 23 8.26 10.77 -16.73
C GLU A 23 7.69 9.88 -15.61
N SER A 24 8.57 9.21 -14.86
CA SER A 24 8.24 8.40 -13.68
C SER A 24 7.59 9.24 -12.58
N ALA A 25 8.05 10.48 -12.34
CA ALA A 25 7.45 11.36 -11.34
C ALA A 25 6.04 11.85 -11.76
N GLU A 26 5.84 12.23 -13.01
CA GLU A 26 4.52 12.65 -13.51
C GLU A 26 3.53 11.47 -13.58
N GLU A 27 3.99 10.29 -13.99
CA GLU A 27 3.21 9.05 -13.95
C GLU A 27 2.80 8.66 -12.53
N LEU A 28 3.73 8.77 -11.57
CA LEU A 28 3.45 8.49 -10.15
C LEU A 28 2.40 9.47 -9.60
N LYS A 29 2.48 10.74 -9.98
CA LYS A 29 1.51 11.78 -9.59
C LYS A 29 0.13 11.55 -10.21
N GLN A 30 0.06 11.12 -11.47
CA GLN A 30 -1.20 10.73 -12.10
C GLN A 30 -1.80 9.50 -11.43
N THR A 31 -0.95 8.52 -11.07
CA THR A 31 -1.35 7.33 -10.33
C THR A 31 -1.88 7.69 -8.95
N GLU A 32 -1.23 8.61 -8.23
CA GLU A 32 -1.69 9.11 -6.94
C GLU A 32 -3.10 9.74 -7.06
N LYS A 33 -3.32 10.61 -8.05
CA LYS A 33 -4.64 11.23 -8.29
C LYS A 33 -5.73 10.17 -8.52
N ARG A 34 -5.43 9.13 -9.31
CA ARG A 34 -6.37 8.03 -9.56
C ARG A 34 -6.69 7.25 -8.29
N ILE A 35 -5.70 7.01 -7.44
CA ILE A 35 -5.89 6.34 -6.14
C ILE A 35 -6.72 7.20 -5.20
N GLU A 36 -6.45 8.50 -5.11
CA GLU A 36 -7.24 9.42 -4.28
C GLU A 36 -8.71 9.48 -4.70
N GLU A 37 -8.96 9.52 -6.01
CA GLU A 37 -10.32 9.44 -6.55
C GLU A 37 -10.99 8.10 -6.24
N ALA A 38 -10.26 6.98 -6.38
CA ALA A 38 -10.78 5.67 -6.02
C ALA A 38 -11.11 5.55 -4.53
N ILE A 39 -10.31 6.15 -3.64
CA ILE A 39 -10.58 6.26 -2.20
C ILE A 39 -11.87 7.07 -1.96
N ARG A 40 -12.04 8.20 -2.66
CA ARG A 40 -13.24 9.05 -2.54
C ARG A 40 -14.50 8.28 -2.93
N LEU A 41 -14.51 7.69 -4.13
CA LEU A 41 -15.64 6.91 -4.64
C LEU A 41 -15.95 5.67 -3.78
N SER A 42 -14.92 5.05 -3.19
CA SER A 42 -15.09 3.91 -2.27
C SER A 42 -15.65 4.31 -0.91
N LYS A 43 -15.47 5.55 -0.46
CA LYS A 43 -16.10 6.06 0.77
C LYS A 43 -17.58 6.36 0.58
N GLU A 44 -17.99 6.71 -0.63
CA GLU A 44 -19.39 6.99 -0.98
C GLU A 44 -20.22 5.71 -1.13
N ASN A 45 -19.57 4.55 -1.32
CA ASN A 45 -20.22 3.24 -1.45
C ASN A 45 -19.72 2.26 -0.37
N THR A 46 -20.53 2.03 0.66
CA THR A 46 -20.20 1.20 1.84
C THR A 46 -19.92 -0.28 1.55
N GLU A 47 -20.28 -0.78 0.37
CA GLU A 47 -20.06 -2.19 -0.03
C GLU A 47 -18.60 -2.52 -0.42
N ASN A 48 -17.71 -1.53 -0.53
CA ASN A 48 -16.36 -1.69 -1.09
C ASN A 48 -15.20 -1.46 -0.10
N THR A 49 -15.40 -1.80 1.18
CA THR A 49 -14.40 -1.56 2.25
C THR A 49 -13.06 -2.28 2.03
N ALA A 50 -13.04 -3.46 1.40
CA ALA A 50 -11.81 -4.16 1.02
C ALA A 50 -11.01 -3.39 -0.05
N ASN A 51 -11.69 -2.81 -1.04
CA ASN A 51 -11.07 -2.00 -2.08
C ASN A 51 -10.52 -0.68 -1.52
N LEU A 52 -11.26 -0.03 -0.61
CA LEU A 52 -10.78 1.15 0.10
C LEU A 52 -9.45 0.90 0.83
N ARG A 53 -9.32 -0.24 1.53
CA ARG A 53 -8.08 -0.62 2.23
C ARG A 53 -6.92 -0.83 1.25
N GLY A 54 -7.16 -1.53 0.14
CA GLY A 54 -6.18 -1.70 -0.93
C GLY A 54 -5.67 -0.36 -1.48
N PHE A 55 -6.57 0.59 -1.75
CA PHE A 55 -6.17 1.91 -2.24
C PHE A 55 -5.38 2.73 -1.22
N LYS A 56 -5.72 2.67 0.07
CA LYS A 56 -4.92 3.33 1.11
C LYS A 56 -3.52 2.72 1.22
N LEU A 57 -3.38 1.40 1.06
CA LEU A 57 -2.08 0.73 1.04
C LEU A 57 -1.23 1.16 -0.17
N LEU A 58 -1.84 1.23 -1.36
CA LEU A 58 -1.17 1.73 -2.57
C LEU A 58 -0.68 3.18 -2.39
N ARG A 59 -1.49 4.05 -1.76
CA ARG A 59 -1.06 5.42 -1.44
C ARG A 59 0.17 5.46 -0.53
N ALA A 60 0.24 4.56 0.46
CA ALA A 60 1.42 4.46 1.31
C ALA A 60 2.65 3.97 0.54
N GLN A 61 2.47 3.04 -0.42
CA GLN A 61 3.56 2.57 -1.29
C GLN A 61 4.06 3.66 -2.25
N ILE A 62 3.21 4.55 -2.75
CA ILE A 62 3.65 5.73 -3.51
C ILE A 62 4.62 6.57 -2.70
N ARG A 63 4.35 6.82 -1.41
CA ARG A 63 5.28 7.54 -0.53
C ARG A 63 6.62 6.83 -0.38
N VAL A 64 6.65 5.50 -0.40
CA VAL A 64 7.91 4.72 -0.42
C VAL A 64 8.68 4.96 -1.73
N LEU A 65 7.99 4.95 -2.88
CA LEU A 65 8.59 5.20 -4.19
C LEU A 65 9.15 6.62 -4.31
N GLU A 66 8.49 7.61 -3.68
CA GLU A 66 8.98 8.99 -3.61
C GLU A 66 10.14 9.18 -2.60
N GLY A 67 10.59 8.12 -1.91
CA GLY A 67 11.60 8.22 -0.85
C GLY A 67 11.10 8.88 0.45
N LYS A 68 9.80 9.16 0.58
CA LYS A 68 9.16 9.76 1.76
C LYS A 68 8.84 8.70 2.80
N PHE A 69 9.88 8.05 3.33
CA PHE A 69 9.73 6.88 4.19
C PHE A 69 8.98 7.14 5.51
N ASP A 70 9.19 8.29 6.14
CA ASP A 70 8.49 8.64 7.39
C ASP A 70 6.99 8.85 7.17
N ASP A 71 6.61 9.47 6.04
CA ASP A 71 5.21 9.62 5.65
C ASP A 71 4.57 8.26 5.38
N ALA A 72 5.27 7.38 4.66
CA ALA A 72 4.81 6.02 4.42
C ALA A 72 4.57 5.26 5.75
N LEU A 73 5.51 5.36 6.71
CA LEU A 73 5.36 4.76 8.04
C LEU A 73 4.17 5.33 8.81
N ASN A 74 3.90 6.63 8.72
CA ASN A 74 2.72 7.23 9.33
C ASN A 74 1.43 6.68 8.72
N PHE A 75 1.36 6.54 7.40
CA PHE A 75 0.22 5.89 6.75
C PHE A 75 0.05 4.44 7.18
N TYR A 76 1.13 3.66 7.23
CA TYR A 76 1.06 2.27 7.68
C TYR A 76 0.60 2.15 9.14
N LYS A 77 1.02 3.05 10.04
CA LYS A 77 0.53 3.07 11.43
C LYS A 77 -0.96 3.40 11.55
N VAL A 78 -1.49 4.24 10.66
CA VAL A 78 -2.93 4.49 10.59
C VAL A 78 -3.66 3.24 10.12
N LEU A 79 -3.16 2.58 9.07
CA LEU A 79 -3.74 1.34 8.55
C LEU A 79 -3.70 0.18 9.55
N GLU A 80 -2.62 0.07 10.33
CA GLU A 80 -2.49 -0.90 11.42
C GLU A 80 -3.60 -0.72 12.47
N LYS A 81 -4.00 0.53 12.77
CA LYS A 81 -5.08 0.80 13.72
C LYS A 81 -6.46 0.54 13.14
N GLU A 82 -6.63 0.79 11.84
CA GLU A 82 -7.90 0.52 11.14
C GLU A 82 -8.16 -0.98 10.97
N GLU A 83 -7.12 -1.76 10.66
CA GLU A 83 -7.19 -3.21 10.46
C GLU A 83 -5.91 -3.90 10.95
N PRO A 84 -5.84 -4.26 12.24
CA PRO A 84 -4.66 -4.93 12.80
C PRO A 84 -4.35 -6.29 12.16
N GLY A 85 -5.33 -6.91 11.49
CA GLY A 85 -5.18 -8.20 10.82
C GLY A 85 -4.62 -8.15 9.40
N ASP A 86 -4.43 -6.96 8.81
CA ASP A 86 -3.89 -6.85 7.45
C ASP A 86 -2.38 -7.07 7.45
N PHE A 87 -1.96 -8.32 7.23
CA PHE A 87 -0.55 -8.71 7.22
C PHE A 87 0.31 -7.88 6.24
N ARG A 88 -0.28 -7.32 5.18
CA ARG A 88 0.44 -6.54 4.16
C ARG A 88 1.01 -5.25 4.73
N VAL A 89 0.33 -4.64 5.70
CA VAL A 89 0.78 -3.43 6.39
C VAL A 89 2.11 -3.69 7.09
N TYR A 90 2.22 -4.79 7.83
CA TYR A 90 3.43 -5.16 8.55
C TYR A 90 4.57 -5.54 7.61
N LEU A 91 4.29 -6.26 6.52
CA LEU A 91 5.29 -6.54 5.49
C LEU A 91 5.86 -5.24 4.90
N CYS A 92 5.00 -4.27 4.57
CA CYS A 92 5.45 -2.97 4.05
C CYS A 92 6.26 -2.18 5.10
N GLN A 93 5.86 -2.21 6.37
CA GLN A 93 6.66 -1.62 7.46
C GLN A 93 8.05 -2.26 7.56
N VAL A 94 8.16 -3.59 7.46
CA VAL A 94 9.46 -4.30 7.44
C VAL A 94 10.35 -3.75 6.33
N LEU A 95 9.83 -3.66 5.10
CA LEU A 95 10.58 -3.17 3.95
C LEU A 95 11.08 -1.73 4.18
N VAL A 96 10.21 -0.83 4.65
CA VAL A 96 10.60 0.56 4.91
C VAL A 96 11.61 0.68 6.06
N TYR A 97 11.44 -0.06 7.16
CA TYR A 97 12.42 -0.06 8.25
C TYR A 97 13.77 -0.63 7.83
N MET A 98 13.78 -1.65 6.95
CA MET A 98 15.02 -2.18 6.37
C MET A 98 15.72 -1.15 5.48
N LEU A 99 14.97 -0.40 4.66
CA LEU A 99 15.52 0.70 3.85
C LEU A 99 16.11 1.82 4.72
N LEU A 100 15.51 2.10 5.88
CA LEU A 100 16.00 3.07 6.86
C LEU A 100 17.11 2.51 7.78
N ASN A 101 17.56 1.27 7.58
CA ASN A 101 18.51 0.56 8.45
C ASN A 101 18.06 0.49 9.94
N ARG A 102 16.75 0.51 10.19
CA ARG A 102 16.10 0.43 11.51
C ARG A 102 15.76 -1.02 11.85
N LYS A 103 16.79 -1.83 12.08
CA LYS A 103 16.68 -3.30 12.21
C LYS A 103 15.80 -3.74 13.38
N GLY A 104 15.78 -2.99 14.48
CA GLY A 104 14.94 -3.31 15.65
C GLY A 104 13.45 -3.24 15.32
N GLU A 105 13.02 -2.12 14.73
CA GLU A 105 11.64 -1.93 14.29
C GLU A 105 11.25 -2.90 13.17
N ALA A 106 12.17 -3.17 12.24
CA ALA A 106 11.96 -4.16 11.19
C ALA A 106 11.69 -5.56 11.78
N GLN A 107 12.45 -5.97 12.80
CA GLN A 107 12.24 -7.26 13.45
C GLN A 107 10.87 -7.33 14.14
N ILE A 108 10.47 -6.28 14.85
CA ILE A 108 9.15 -6.22 15.52
C ILE A 108 8.01 -6.36 14.50
N SER A 109 8.08 -5.62 13.37
CA SER A 109 7.07 -5.73 12.31
C SER A 109 7.09 -7.11 11.65
N LEU A 110 8.26 -7.73 11.48
CA LEU A 110 8.40 -9.07 10.89
C LEU A 110 7.76 -10.14 11.77
N GLU A 111 7.92 -10.04 13.09
CA GLU A 111 7.28 -10.95 14.04
C GLU A 111 5.76 -10.86 13.98
N LYS A 112 5.20 -9.64 13.90
CA LYS A 112 3.76 -9.42 13.70
C LYS A 112 3.26 -10.02 12.37
N TYR A 113 3.98 -9.75 11.28
CA TYR A 113 3.68 -10.32 9.96
C TYR A 113 3.62 -11.86 10.01
N ARG A 114 4.65 -12.50 10.58
CA ARG A 114 4.71 -13.97 10.70
C ARG A 114 3.54 -14.51 11.50
N ARG A 115 3.21 -13.88 12.62
CA ARG A 115 2.07 -14.28 13.46
C ARG A 115 0.77 -14.28 12.67
N LEU A 116 0.47 -13.18 11.97
CA LEU A 116 -0.78 -13.04 11.21
C LEU A 116 -0.89 -13.99 10.02
N VAL A 117 0.23 -14.23 9.31
CA VAL A 117 0.25 -15.20 8.21
C VAL A 117 0.03 -16.63 8.73
N LEU A 118 0.69 -17.01 9.83
CA LEU A 118 0.52 -18.33 10.43
C LEU A 118 -0.89 -18.55 10.99
N GLU A 119 -1.49 -17.54 11.62
CA GLU A 119 -2.90 -17.58 12.08
C GLU A 119 -3.88 -17.71 10.91
N GLY A 120 -3.60 -17.10 9.76
CA GLY A 120 -4.43 -17.20 8.56
C GLY A 120 -4.40 -18.56 7.85
N HIS A 121 -3.37 -19.40 8.11
CA HIS A 121 -3.25 -20.75 7.54
C HIS A 121 -3.92 -21.85 8.37
N LEU A 122 -4.50 -21.51 9.53
CA LEU A 122 -5.12 -22.47 10.46
C LEU A 122 -6.64 -22.67 10.25
N PHE A 123 -7.22 -22.16 9.15
CA PHE A 123 -8.64 -22.28 8.82
C PHE A 123 -8.87 -22.80 7.40
#